data_AF-A0A1J3H895-F1
#
_entry.id   AF-A0A1J3H895-F1
#
_cell.length_a   1.000
_cell.length_b   1.000
_cell.length_c   1.000
_cell.angle_alpha   90.00
_cell.angle_beta   90.00
_cell.angle_gamma   90.00
#
_symmetry.space_group_name_H-M   'P 1'
#
loop_
_entity.id
_entity.type
_entity.pdbx_description
1 polymer ?
#
loop_
_entity_poly.entity_id
_entity_poly.type
_entity_poly.pdbx_seq_one_letter_code
_entity_poly.pdbx_strand_id
1 'polypeptide(L)'
;EIEVSLLMLVLNCIAAITKLGPAKFSCPPFFSSIPDTTGRLMEKVVDFIPLPQAYHSIKSIGLQREFLTHFGPRAALGRVRGDVATDEVVFWIDLIQKQLQRAIDREKIWSRLTTSESIEVLERDLAIFGFFIALGRSTQSYLAANGFDSLENPLEDLVRHLIGGSVLYYPQLSAISSYQLYVEVVCEELEWIPFYPNNNGVQPPKQSHGHRSKPEGPPNFEVIPEVLDVCSYWLQSFIKHSKWPENPCNVKAAKFLSKGHKSVVRCKEELAISKNASSSVRESDSFDKALESVDEALARLESLLQELYVSNSSSGKEQIKAAC
;
A
#
# COMPACT_ATOMS: atom_id res chain seq x y z
N GLU A 1 -17.36 11.33 27.47
CA GLU A 1 -17.56 12.62 26.78
C GLU A 1 -16.74 13.77 27.36
N ILE A 2 -16.88 14.10 28.66
CA ILE A 2 -16.10 15.20 29.30
C ILE A 2 -14.59 15.02 29.15
N GLU A 3 -14.08 13.80 29.33
CA GLU A 3 -12.64 13.49 29.21
C GLU A 3 -12.10 13.71 27.79
N VAL A 4 -12.84 13.28 26.76
CA VAL A 4 -12.47 13.49 25.35
C VAL A 4 -12.46 14.98 25.02
N SER A 5 -13.48 15.73 25.47
CA SER A 5 -13.53 17.18 25.27
C SER A 5 -12.35 17.91 25.92
N LEU A 6 -11.93 17.48 27.12
CA LEU A 6 -10.76 18.04 27.80
C LEU A 6 -9.47 17.72 27.04
N LEU A 7 -9.28 16.47 26.59
CA LEU A 7 -8.12 16.08 25.77
C LEU A 7 -8.08 16.88 24.46
N MET A 8 -9.22 17.04 23.79
CA MET A 8 -9.32 17.82 22.56
C MET A 8 -9.04 19.31 22.79
N LEU A 9 -9.43 19.88 23.95
CA LEU A 9 -9.08 21.24 24.32
C LEU A 9 -7.56 21.40 24.46
N VAL A 10 -6.89 20.48 25.17
CA VAL A 10 -5.43 20.50 25.33
C VAL A 10 -4.72 20.34 23.98
N LEU A 11 -5.17 19.41 23.13
CA LEU A 11 -4.64 19.24 21.78
C LEU A 11 -4.85 20.48 20.92
N ASN A 12 -5.98 21.18 21.03
CA ASN A 12 -6.21 22.43 20.31
C ASN A 12 -5.27 23.55 20.78
N CYS A 13 -4.99 23.64 22.09
CA CYS A 13 -3.98 24.56 22.62
C CYS A 13 -2.58 24.23 22.06
N ILE A 14 -2.20 22.95 22.03
CA ILE A 14 -0.94 22.51 21.42
C ILE A 14 -0.90 22.90 19.94
N ALA A 15 -1.97 22.65 19.18
CA ALA A 15 -2.05 23.02 17.77
C ALA A 15 -1.84 24.52 17.55
N ALA A 16 -2.41 25.37 18.41
CA ALA A 16 -2.21 26.81 18.39
C ALA A 16 -0.74 27.19 18.69
N ILE A 17 -0.13 26.57 19.69
CA ILE A 17 1.27 26.79 20.07
C ILE A 17 2.22 26.37 18.93
N THR A 18 2.01 25.20 18.34
CA THR A 18 2.81 24.70 17.21
C THR A 18 2.72 25.65 16.01
N LYS A 19 1.52 26.19 15.71
CA LYS A 19 1.30 27.19 14.65
C LYS A 19 2.04 28.51 14.90
N LEU A 20 2.18 28.94 16.15
CA LEU A 20 2.95 30.15 16.50
C LEU A 20 4.45 29.98 16.26
N GLY A 21 4.94 28.73 16.31
CA GLY A 21 6.32 28.35 16.03
C GLY A 21 7.29 28.65 17.18
N PRO A 22 8.46 27.98 17.18
CA PRO A 22 9.42 28.04 18.29
C PRO A 22 10.04 29.43 18.47
N ALA A 23 10.14 30.23 17.40
CA ALA A 23 10.75 31.56 17.43
C ALA A 23 10.01 32.55 18.35
N LYS A 24 8.74 32.29 18.68
CA LYS A 24 7.93 33.14 19.55
C LYS A 24 8.07 32.81 21.03
N PHE A 25 8.76 31.72 21.38
CA PHE A 25 8.88 31.26 22.76
C PHE A 25 10.35 31.03 23.14
N SER A 26 10.74 31.48 24.32
CA SER A 26 12.13 31.42 24.79
C SER A 26 12.51 30.09 25.46
N CYS A 27 11.76 29.01 25.22
CA CYS A 27 11.97 27.70 25.86
C CYS A 27 12.11 26.57 24.83
N PRO A 28 13.34 26.29 24.34
CA PRO A 28 13.60 25.17 23.43
C PRO A 28 13.20 23.80 23.98
N PRO A 29 13.44 23.46 25.27
CA PRO A 29 13.03 22.16 25.83
C PRO A 29 11.52 21.91 25.74
N PHE A 30 10.71 22.95 25.90
CA PHE A 30 9.26 22.86 25.76
C PHE A 30 8.85 22.49 24.34
N PHE A 31 9.42 23.16 23.32
CA PHE A 31 9.10 22.82 21.93
C PHE A 31 9.56 21.41 21.53
N SER A 32 10.66 20.92 22.09
CA SER A 32 11.11 19.54 21.84
C SER A 32 10.20 18.47 22.45
N SER A 33 9.46 18.77 23.52
CA SER A 33 8.56 17.81 24.17
C SER A 33 7.15 17.80 23.58
N ILE A 34 6.79 18.80 22.75
CA ILE A 34 5.46 18.92 22.13
C ILE A 34 5.10 17.67 21.31
N PRO A 35 5.92 17.17 20.37
CA PRO A 35 5.53 16.04 19.53
C PRO A 35 5.20 14.78 20.34
N ASP A 36 6.05 14.44 21.30
CA ASP A 36 5.90 13.29 22.20
C ASP A 36 4.67 13.43 23.12
N THR A 37 4.45 14.62 23.67
CA THR A 37 3.24 14.91 24.47
C THR A 37 1.97 14.86 23.63
N THR A 38 2.03 15.38 22.40
CA THR A 38 0.91 15.35 21.45
C THR A 38 0.53 13.90 21.14
N GLY A 39 1.51 13.04 20.83
CA GLY A 39 1.28 11.62 20.59
C GLY A 39 0.58 10.93 21.76
N ARG A 40 1.10 11.06 22.98
CA ARG A 40 0.46 10.49 24.18
C ARG A 40 -0.98 10.96 24.39
N LEU A 41 -1.28 12.22 24.13
CA LEU A 41 -2.63 12.75 24.24
C LEU A 41 -3.55 12.16 23.16
N MET A 42 -3.05 11.99 21.93
CA MET A 42 -3.80 11.34 20.86
C MET A 42 -4.06 9.86 21.15
N GLU A 43 -3.08 9.13 21.71
CA GLU A 43 -3.25 7.77 22.24
C GLU A 43 -4.41 7.72 23.24
N LYS A 44 -4.41 8.64 24.22
CA LYS A 44 -5.50 8.74 25.19
C LYS A 44 -6.85 9.00 24.55
N VAL A 45 -6.91 9.82 23.49
CA VAL A 45 -8.17 10.02 22.75
C VAL A 45 -8.65 8.70 22.13
N VAL A 46 -7.76 7.93 21.52
CA VAL A 46 -8.09 6.63 20.91
C VAL A 46 -8.47 5.58 21.95
N ASP A 47 -8.02 5.69 23.20
CA ASP A 47 -8.51 4.85 24.31
C ASP A 47 -10.01 5.05 24.59
N PHE A 48 -10.55 6.24 24.26
CA PHE A 48 -11.96 6.60 24.56
C PHE A 48 -12.90 6.53 23.34
N ILE A 49 -12.38 6.71 22.13
CA ILE A 49 -13.18 6.72 20.90
C ILE A 49 -12.50 5.94 19.76
N PRO A 50 -13.26 5.39 18.81
CA PRO A 50 -12.68 4.67 17.68
C PRO A 50 -11.70 5.53 16.88
N LEU A 51 -10.64 4.89 16.38
CA LEU A 51 -9.57 5.55 15.62
C LEU A 51 -10.07 6.44 14.45
N PRO A 52 -11.08 6.03 13.64
CA PRO A 52 -11.60 6.90 12.58
C PRO A 52 -12.22 8.19 13.12
N GLN A 53 -12.92 8.11 14.25
CA GLN A 53 -13.52 9.28 14.90
C GLN A 53 -12.44 10.19 15.50
N ALA A 54 -11.41 9.60 16.11
CA ALA A 54 -10.24 10.33 16.62
C ALA A 54 -9.53 11.09 15.49
N TYR A 55 -9.28 10.44 14.35
CA TYR A 55 -8.67 11.06 13.17
C TYR A 55 -9.44 12.30 12.72
N HIS A 56 -10.77 12.20 12.56
CA HIS A 56 -11.58 13.33 12.12
C HIS A 56 -11.56 14.49 13.12
N SER A 57 -11.62 14.18 14.41
CA SER A 57 -11.58 15.18 15.49
C SER A 57 -10.25 15.90 15.51
N ILE A 58 -9.13 15.17 15.44
CA ILE A 58 -7.76 15.70 15.49
C ILE A 58 -7.40 16.44 14.20
N LYS A 59 -7.88 15.95 13.05
CA LYS A 59 -7.77 16.66 11.77
C LYS A 59 -8.47 18.02 11.82
N SER A 60 -9.64 18.12 12.45
CA SER A 60 -10.43 19.36 12.49
C SER A 60 -9.71 20.53 13.19
N ILE A 61 -8.85 20.22 14.16
CA ILE A 61 -8.02 21.21 14.88
C ILE A 61 -6.67 21.48 14.18
N GLY A 62 -6.41 20.80 13.06
CA GLY A 62 -5.22 21.01 12.23
C GLY A 62 -4.01 20.16 12.61
N LEU A 63 -4.18 19.09 13.39
CA LEU A 63 -3.11 18.17 13.79
C LEU A 63 -3.07 16.89 12.94
N GLN A 64 -3.43 17.00 11.65
CA GLN A 64 -3.50 15.83 10.76
C GLN A 64 -2.11 15.19 10.58
N ARG A 65 -1.06 15.98 10.37
CA ARG A 65 0.29 15.46 10.13
C ARG A 65 0.81 14.73 11.37
N GLU A 66 0.62 15.31 12.54
CA GLU A 66 1.01 14.75 13.83
C GLU A 66 0.29 13.43 14.10
N PHE A 67 -1.02 13.37 13.81
CA PHE A 67 -1.78 12.12 13.89
C PHE A 67 -1.18 11.04 12.98
N LEU A 68 -0.92 11.37 11.71
CA LEU A 68 -0.39 10.42 10.74
C LEU A 68 1.02 9.96 11.10
N THR A 69 1.90 10.86 11.54
CA THR A 69 3.24 10.50 12.00
C THR A 69 3.20 9.62 13.25
N HIS A 70 2.31 9.89 14.19
CA HIS A 70 2.21 9.13 15.43
C HIS A 70 1.58 7.74 15.23
N PHE A 71 0.49 7.64 14.45
CA PHE A 71 -0.20 6.37 14.19
C PHE A 71 0.26 5.65 12.91
N GLY A 72 1.18 6.23 12.14
CA GLY A 72 1.78 5.61 10.96
C GLY A 72 2.39 4.24 11.22
N PRO A 73 3.20 4.04 12.28
CA PRO A 73 3.67 2.72 12.68
C PRO A 73 2.53 1.73 12.91
N ARG A 74 1.42 2.16 13.55
CA ARG A 74 0.24 1.31 13.77
C ARG A 74 -0.41 0.90 12.45
N ALA A 75 -0.49 1.80 11.47
CA ALA A 75 -0.97 1.49 10.12
C ALA A 75 -0.07 0.49 9.37
N ALA A 76 1.26 0.61 9.51
CA ALA A 76 2.23 -0.29 8.87
C ALA A 76 2.32 -1.68 9.55
N LEU A 77 2.10 -1.72 10.86
CA LEU A 77 2.19 -2.90 11.72
C LEU A 77 0.87 -3.67 11.81
N GLY A 78 -0.01 -3.60 10.81
CA GLY A 78 -1.24 -4.42 10.72
C GLY A 78 -1.03 -5.95 10.79
N ARG A 79 0.21 -6.38 11.05
CA ARG A 79 0.75 -7.72 11.21
C ARG A 79 1.01 -8.17 12.66
N VAL A 80 1.09 -7.29 13.66
CA VAL A 80 1.69 -7.68 14.98
C VAL A 80 0.70 -8.32 15.96
N ARG A 81 -0.61 -8.25 15.71
CA ARG A 81 -1.60 -9.03 16.45
C ARG A 81 -2.69 -9.44 15.48
N GLY A 82 -3.13 -10.70 15.53
CA GLY A 82 -4.37 -11.16 14.88
C GLY A 82 -5.64 -10.53 15.49
N ASP A 83 -5.56 -9.26 15.87
CA ASP A 83 -6.45 -8.49 16.72
C ASP A 83 -6.58 -7.03 16.21
N VAL A 84 -5.96 -6.68 15.07
CA VAL A 84 -6.26 -5.41 14.41
C VAL A 84 -7.67 -5.51 13.87
N ALA A 85 -8.57 -4.74 14.47
CA ALA A 85 -9.97 -4.76 14.14
C ALA A 85 -10.16 -4.40 12.65
N THR A 86 -11.03 -5.15 11.97
CA THR A 86 -11.18 -5.06 10.49
C THR A 86 -11.58 -3.65 10.05
N ASP A 87 -12.32 -2.93 10.90
CA ASP A 87 -12.69 -1.52 10.73
C ASP A 87 -11.48 -0.58 10.68
N GLU A 88 -10.42 -0.86 11.46
CA GLU A 88 -9.19 -0.08 11.43
C GLU A 88 -8.43 -0.27 10.12
N VAL A 89 -8.32 -1.51 9.61
CA VAL A 89 -7.70 -1.77 8.30
C VAL A 89 -8.48 -1.07 7.19
N VAL A 90 -9.81 -1.17 7.20
CA VAL A 90 -10.68 -0.47 6.24
C VAL A 90 -10.46 1.04 6.30
N PHE A 91 -10.33 1.60 7.50
CA PHE A 91 -10.05 3.02 7.70
C PHE A 91 -8.70 3.43 7.09
N TRP A 92 -7.63 2.68 7.36
CA TRP A 92 -6.31 3.01 6.81
C TRP A 92 -6.29 2.96 5.29
N ILE A 93 -6.90 1.93 4.68
CA ILE A 93 -6.98 1.79 3.22
C ILE A 93 -7.79 2.95 2.61
N ASP A 94 -8.95 3.28 3.17
CA ASP A 94 -9.78 4.40 2.70
C ASP A 94 -9.07 5.76 2.84
N LEU A 95 -8.35 5.97 3.95
CA LEU A 95 -7.58 7.19 4.20
C LEU A 95 -6.45 7.36 3.18
N ILE A 96 -5.65 6.31 2.96
CA ILE A 96 -4.54 6.29 2.02
C ILE A 96 -5.05 6.59 0.61
N GLN A 97 -6.10 5.90 0.16
CA GLN A 97 -6.68 6.11 -1.16
C GLN A 97 -7.18 7.55 -1.33
N LYS A 98 -7.90 8.09 -0.36
CA LYS A 98 -8.39 9.48 -0.41
C LYS A 98 -7.26 10.51 -0.40
N GLN A 99 -6.19 10.26 0.35
CA GLN A 99 -5.04 11.17 0.41
C GLN A 99 -4.33 11.21 -0.93
N LEU A 100 -4.02 10.04 -1.49
CA LEU A 100 -3.36 9.93 -2.79
C LEU A 100 -4.22 10.49 -3.93
N GLN A 101 -5.53 10.19 -3.96
CA GLN A 101 -6.44 10.76 -4.96
C GLN A 101 -6.41 12.29 -4.93
N ARG A 102 -6.45 12.90 -3.74
CA ARG A 102 -6.36 14.37 -3.60
C ARG A 102 -5.03 14.92 -4.09
N ALA A 103 -3.92 14.23 -3.82
CA ALA A 103 -2.60 14.67 -4.28
C ALA A 103 -2.47 14.52 -5.81
N ILE A 104 -2.97 13.42 -6.35
CA ILE A 104 -3.00 13.14 -7.80
C ILE A 104 -3.83 14.20 -8.54
N ASP A 105 -4.98 14.60 -7.99
CA ASP A 105 -5.82 15.67 -8.53
C ASP A 105 -5.13 17.05 -8.41
N ARG A 106 -4.60 17.37 -7.22
CA ARG A 106 -3.87 18.63 -6.95
C ARG A 106 -2.74 18.86 -7.94
N GLU A 107 -1.96 17.83 -8.20
CA GLU A 107 -0.80 17.87 -9.13
C GLU A 107 -1.18 17.53 -10.58
N LYS A 108 -2.47 17.28 -10.83
CA LYS A 108 -3.04 16.92 -12.15
C LYS A 108 -2.27 15.81 -12.84
N ILE A 109 -1.85 14.78 -12.11
CA ILE A 109 -1.07 13.67 -12.68
C ILE A 109 -1.84 12.97 -13.81
N TRP A 110 -3.16 12.83 -13.64
CA TRP A 110 -4.05 12.24 -14.64
C TRP A 110 -4.04 13.00 -15.98
N SER A 111 -3.74 14.30 -16.00
CA SER A 111 -3.74 15.10 -17.24
C SER A 111 -2.54 14.76 -18.15
N ARG A 112 -1.58 13.99 -17.62
CA ARG A 112 -0.44 13.46 -18.38
C ARG A 112 -0.77 12.14 -19.10
N LEU A 113 -1.97 11.60 -18.86
CA LEU A 113 -2.45 10.37 -19.48
C LEU A 113 -3.41 10.69 -20.62
N THR A 114 -3.07 10.27 -21.84
CA THR A 114 -4.01 10.28 -22.97
C THR A 114 -4.79 8.96 -22.97
N THR A 115 -5.91 8.91 -22.25
CA THR A 115 -6.79 7.74 -22.15
C THR A 115 -8.27 8.15 -22.30
N SER A 116 -9.12 7.20 -22.67
CA SER A 116 -10.58 7.37 -22.74
C SER A 116 -11.29 7.08 -21.41
N GLU A 117 -10.55 6.71 -20.36
CA GLU A 117 -11.09 6.45 -19.02
C GLU A 117 -11.49 7.76 -18.33
N SER A 118 -12.50 7.68 -17.47
CA SER A 118 -12.91 8.84 -16.67
C SER A 118 -11.83 9.23 -15.66
N ILE A 119 -11.78 10.51 -15.30
CA ILE A 119 -10.86 11.03 -14.29
C ILE A 119 -11.00 10.26 -12.97
N GLU A 120 -12.24 9.95 -12.56
CA GLU A 120 -12.50 9.19 -11.33
C GLU A 120 -11.87 7.78 -11.36
N VAL A 121 -11.90 7.09 -12.52
CA VAL A 121 -11.24 5.78 -12.66
C VAL A 121 -9.73 5.96 -12.63
N LEU A 122 -9.19 6.97 -13.31
CA LEU A 122 -7.75 7.26 -13.33
C LEU A 122 -7.21 7.57 -11.95
N GLU A 123 -7.87 8.44 -11.19
CA GLU A 123 -7.45 8.84 -9.85
C GLU A 123 -7.42 7.65 -8.90
N ARG A 124 -8.39 6.74 -9.01
CA ARG A 124 -8.42 5.50 -8.22
C ARG A 124 -7.29 4.56 -8.60
N ASP A 125 -7.09 4.31 -9.89
CA ASP A 125 -6.02 3.44 -10.39
C ASP A 125 -4.65 3.99 -9.98
N LEU A 126 -4.42 5.29 -10.21
CA LEU A 126 -3.20 5.98 -9.80
C LEU A 126 -3.03 5.97 -8.27
N ALA A 127 -4.08 6.15 -7.47
CA ALA A 127 -3.91 6.07 -6.01
C ALA A 127 -3.42 4.69 -5.56
N ILE A 128 -3.95 3.61 -6.14
CA ILE A 128 -3.50 2.25 -5.82
C ILE A 128 -2.07 2.03 -6.32
N PHE A 129 -1.78 2.33 -7.58
CA PHE A 129 -0.42 2.21 -8.10
C PHE A 129 0.59 3.04 -7.31
N GLY A 130 0.24 4.27 -6.94
CA GLY A 130 1.08 5.20 -6.21
C GLY A 130 1.49 4.66 -4.85
N PHE A 131 0.54 4.04 -4.15
CA PHE A 131 0.82 3.32 -2.92
C PHE A 131 1.85 2.21 -3.12
N PHE A 132 1.66 1.36 -4.13
CA PHE A 132 2.57 0.25 -4.39
C PHE A 132 3.92 0.67 -4.96
N ILE A 133 4.00 1.83 -5.62
CA ILE A 133 5.26 2.48 -5.97
C ILE A 133 6.03 2.84 -4.69
N ALA A 134 5.39 3.53 -3.75
CA ALA A 134 6.04 3.92 -2.48
C ALA A 134 6.46 2.69 -1.67
N LEU A 135 5.60 1.66 -1.60
CA LEU A 135 5.94 0.38 -0.99
C LEU A 135 7.14 -0.27 -1.69
N GLY A 136 7.10 -0.43 -3.02
CA GLY A 136 8.16 -1.07 -3.80
C GLY A 136 9.51 -0.35 -3.67
N ARG A 137 9.52 0.99 -3.65
CA ARG A 137 10.75 1.78 -3.40
C ARG A 137 11.28 1.60 -1.98
N SER A 138 10.38 1.51 -1.01
CA SER A 138 10.74 1.24 0.39
C SER A 138 11.31 -0.18 0.53
N THR A 139 10.70 -1.17 -0.12
CA THR A 139 11.19 -2.56 -0.19
C THR A 139 12.58 -2.63 -0.81
N GLN A 140 12.77 -1.99 -1.98
CA GLN A 140 14.08 -1.95 -2.64
C GLN A 140 15.14 -1.31 -1.74
N SER A 141 14.81 -0.20 -1.08
CA SER A 141 15.73 0.50 -0.18
C SER A 141 16.06 -0.34 1.06
N TYR A 142 15.08 -1.04 1.62
CA TYR A 142 15.24 -1.91 2.78
C TYR A 142 16.12 -3.12 2.44
N LEU A 143 15.91 -3.75 1.28
CA LEU A 143 16.74 -4.86 0.80
C LEU A 143 18.19 -4.40 0.55
N ALA A 144 18.39 -3.27 -0.11
CA ALA A 144 19.72 -2.71 -0.35
C ALA A 144 20.46 -2.39 0.97
N ALA A 145 19.75 -1.83 1.97
CA ALA A 145 20.32 -1.56 3.29
C ALA A 145 20.72 -2.85 4.05
N ASN A 146 20.19 -4.00 3.64
CA ASN A 146 20.48 -5.32 4.20
C ASN A 146 21.41 -6.17 3.32
N GLY A 147 22.15 -5.54 2.39
CA GLY A 147 23.22 -6.19 1.61
C GLY A 147 22.79 -6.80 0.28
N PHE A 148 21.53 -6.61 -0.16
CA PHE A 148 21.07 -7.06 -1.47
C PHE A 148 21.36 -6.00 -2.55
N ASP A 149 22.59 -6.00 -3.08
CA ASP A 149 23.05 -5.10 -4.16
C ASP A 149 22.40 -5.44 -5.52
N SER A 150 22.11 -6.72 -5.77
CA SER A 150 21.34 -7.21 -6.93
C SER A 150 20.30 -8.21 -6.46
N LEU A 151 19.07 -8.06 -6.93
CA LEU A 151 18.00 -9.00 -6.66
C LEU A 151 18.01 -10.09 -7.72
N GLU A 152 17.68 -11.31 -7.32
CA GLU A 152 17.44 -12.42 -8.24
C GLU A 152 15.93 -12.67 -8.35
N ASN A 153 15.52 -13.33 -9.43
CA ASN A 153 14.15 -13.83 -9.55
C ASN A 153 13.90 -14.88 -8.47
N PRO A 154 12.74 -14.84 -7.79
CA PRO A 154 11.50 -14.12 -8.15
C PRO A 154 11.31 -12.77 -7.43
N LEU A 155 12.22 -12.38 -6.53
CA LEU A 155 12.07 -11.18 -5.72
C LEU A 155 12.26 -9.90 -6.55
N GLU A 156 13.18 -9.92 -7.52
CA GLU A 156 13.37 -8.83 -8.48
C GLU A 156 12.08 -8.53 -9.26
N ASP A 157 11.43 -9.56 -9.80
CA ASP A 157 10.16 -9.47 -10.51
C ASP A 157 9.07 -8.79 -9.66
N LEU A 158 8.97 -9.15 -8.38
CA LEU A 158 8.00 -8.56 -7.45
C LEU A 158 8.28 -7.06 -7.28
N VAL A 159 9.51 -6.68 -6.92
CA VAL A 159 9.89 -5.27 -6.69
C VAL A 159 9.69 -4.45 -7.96
N ARG A 160 10.06 -5.00 -9.12
CA ARG A 160 9.86 -4.35 -10.42
C ARG A 160 8.39 -4.17 -10.77
N HIS A 161 7.54 -5.15 -10.44
CA HIS A 161 6.10 -5.04 -10.61
C HIS A 161 5.51 -3.96 -9.70
N LEU A 162 5.90 -3.91 -8.43
CA LEU A 162 5.41 -2.90 -7.48
C LEU A 162 5.76 -1.47 -7.91
N ILE A 163 7.01 -1.25 -8.34
CA ILE A 163 7.47 0.05 -8.81
C ILE A 163 6.89 0.32 -10.21
N GLY A 164 7.33 -0.40 -11.24
CA GLY A 164 7.06 -0.05 -12.63
C GLY A 164 5.73 -0.55 -13.19
N GLY A 165 4.95 -1.34 -12.46
CA GLY A 165 3.76 -2.01 -13.00
C GLY A 165 2.70 -1.05 -13.52
N SER A 166 2.60 0.15 -12.96
CA SER A 166 1.69 1.21 -13.45
C SER A 166 1.92 1.57 -14.92
N VAL A 167 3.17 1.56 -15.39
CA VAL A 167 3.54 1.85 -16.79
C VAL A 167 3.02 0.77 -17.74
N LEU A 168 2.88 -0.48 -17.28
CA LEU A 168 2.30 -1.55 -18.10
C LEU A 168 0.81 -1.33 -18.38
N TYR A 169 0.11 -0.68 -17.46
CA TYR A 169 -1.32 -0.40 -17.54
C TYR A 169 -1.62 0.99 -18.14
N TYR A 170 -0.68 1.92 -17.97
CA TYR A 170 -0.70 3.28 -18.49
C TYR A 170 0.65 3.62 -19.13
N PRO A 171 0.88 3.18 -20.38
CA PRO A 171 2.15 3.42 -21.07
C PRO A 171 2.54 4.90 -21.21
N GLN A 172 1.58 5.80 -21.12
CA GLN A 172 1.79 7.25 -21.14
C GLN A 172 2.62 7.75 -19.94
N LEU A 173 2.63 7.00 -18.83
CA LEU A 173 3.53 7.26 -17.71
C LEU A 173 4.99 6.96 -18.03
N SER A 174 5.32 6.27 -19.14
CA SER A 174 6.71 5.92 -19.47
C SER A 174 7.62 7.14 -19.70
N ALA A 175 7.05 8.32 -19.97
CA ALA A 175 7.80 9.56 -19.99
C ALA A 175 8.46 9.80 -18.63
N ILE A 176 9.80 9.85 -18.60
CA ILE A 176 10.60 9.94 -17.36
C ILE A 176 10.12 11.08 -16.46
N SER A 177 9.83 12.25 -17.02
CA SER A 177 9.37 13.42 -16.26
C SER A 177 7.97 13.24 -15.65
N SER A 178 7.10 12.47 -16.29
CA SER A 178 5.76 12.15 -15.77
C SER A 178 5.83 11.12 -14.67
N TYR A 179 6.60 10.05 -14.88
CA TYR A 179 6.79 9.03 -13.87
C TYR A 179 7.50 9.56 -12.64
N GLN A 180 8.55 10.36 -12.82
CA GLN A 180 9.31 10.93 -11.71
C GLN A 180 8.46 11.85 -10.85
N LEU A 181 7.70 12.77 -11.45
CA LEU A 181 6.77 13.63 -10.69
C LEU A 181 5.78 12.76 -9.92
N TYR A 182 5.20 11.76 -10.58
CA TYR A 182 4.23 10.89 -9.95
C TYR A 182 4.82 10.14 -8.75
N VAL A 183 6.02 9.56 -8.90
CA VAL A 183 6.76 8.91 -7.81
C VAL A 183 7.06 9.88 -6.66
N GLU A 184 7.48 11.11 -6.96
CA GLU A 184 7.78 12.13 -5.95
C GLU A 184 6.54 12.48 -5.13
N VAL A 185 5.43 12.78 -5.80
CA VAL A 185 4.15 13.13 -5.17
C VAL A 185 3.66 12.02 -4.25
N VAL A 186 3.66 10.76 -4.72
CA VAL A 186 3.15 9.65 -3.91
C VAL A 186 4.07 9.29 -2.76
N CYS A 187 5.39 9.40 -2.93
CA CYS A 187 6.34 9.16 -1.86
C CYS A 187 6.29 10.25 -0.78
N GLU A 188 6.12 11.52 -1.15
CA GLU A 188 5.96 12.62 -0.19
C GLU A 188 4.66 12.46 0.61
N GLU A 189 3.54 12.16 -0.05
CA GLU A 189 2.25 12.00 0.63
C GLU A 189 2.19 10.78 1.57
N LEU A 190 3.04 9.77 1.34
CA LEU A 190 3.12 8.55 2.14
C LEU A 190 4.32 8.50 3.10
N GLU A 191 5.08 9.59 3.23
CA GLU A 191 6.26 9.66 4.12
C GLU A 191 5.94 9.25 5.57
N TRP A 192 4.69 9.43 5.99
CA TRP A 192 4.22 9.09 7.33
C TRP A 192 4.05 7.59 7.59
N ILE A 193 4.09 6.71 6.58
CA ILE A 193 3.96 5.26 6.73
C ILE A 193 5.34 4.59 6.72
N PRO A 194 5.86 4.12 7.87
CA PRO A 194 7.10 3.36 7.91
C PRO A 194 6.82 1.89 7.55
N PHE A 195 6.86 1.55 6.25
CA PHE A 195 6.61 0.18 5.77
C PHE A 195 7.51 -0.90 6.42
N TYR A 196 8.72 -0.50 6.80
CA TYR A 196 9.75 -1.33 7.42
C TYR A 196 10.31 -0.64 8.66
N PRO A 197 10.82 -1.39 9.65
CA PRO A 197 11.54 -0.80 10.78
C PRO A 197 12.70 0.04 10.27
N ASN A 198 12.77 1.29 10.72
CA ASN A 198 13.97 2.09 10.51
C ASN A 198 15.10 1.44 11.33
N ASN A 199 16.16 0.96 10.68
CA ASN A 199 17.43 0.64 11.35
C ASN A 199 18.12 1.89 11.95
N ASN A 200 17.48 3.05 11.90
CA ASN A 200 17.99 4.32 12.38
C ASN A 200 17.74 4.50 13.88
N GLY A 201 18.35 3.63 14.69
CA GLY A 201 18.88 4.10 15.97
C GLY A 201 19.97 5.11 15.66
N VAL A 202 19.73 6.39 15.98
CA VAL A 202 20.59 7.55 15.68
C VAL A 202 20.51 8.00 14.22
N GLN A 203 19.71 9.03 13.93
CA GLN A 203 20.06 9.94 12.83
C GLN A 203 21.32 10.71 13.23
N PRO A 204 22.44 10.63 12.49
CA PRO A 204 23.42 11.71 12.55
C PRO A 204 22.81 12.95 11.87
N PRO A 205 23.14 14.16 12.34
CA PRO A 205 22.64 15.39 11.76
C PRO A 205 23.09 15.46 10.30
N LYS A 206 22.19 15.93 9.42
CA LYS A 206 22.44 16.37 8.03
C LYS A 206 23.93 16.33 7.63
N GLN A 207 24.38 15.26 6.97
CA GLN A 207 25.68 15.26 6.32
C GLN A 207 25.51 15.41 4.81
N SER A 208 25.97 16.56 4.35
CA SER A 208 26.39 16.89 3.00
C SER A 208 27.14 15.74 2.32
N HIS A 209 26.87 15.56 1.02
CA HIS A 209 27.74 14.93 0.00
C HIS A 209 28.85 13.98 0.47
N GLY A 210 28.67 12.68 0.22
CA GLY A 210 29.77 11.72 0.13
C GLY A 210 29.38 10.31 0.58
N HIS A 211 29.41 9.36 -0.36
CA HIS A 211 29.43 7.90 -0.19
C HIS A 211 28.61 7.28 0.96
N ARG A 212 27.48 6.64 0.61
CA ARG A 212 26.87 5.61 1.48
C ARG A 212 27.92 4.53 1.75
N SER A 213 28.33 4.38 3.01
CA SER A 213 29.07 3.22 3.47
C SER A 213 28.20 1.99 3.20
N LYS A 214 28.67 1.08 2.33
CA LYS A 214 28.02 -0.20 2.09
C LYS A 214 27.92 -0.97 3.41
N PRO A 215 26.87 -1.79 3.61
CA PRO A 215 26.86 -2.76 4.68
C PRO A 215 28.12 -3.65 4.54
N GLU A 216 29.03 -3.57 5.50
CA GLU A 216 30.17 -4.49 5.57
C GLU A 216 29.67 -5.81 6.15
N GLY A 217 29.23 -6.73 5.29
CA GLY A 217 28.76 -8.05 5.70
C GLY A 217 28.01 -8.82 4.61
N PRO A 218 27.79 -10.13 4.78
CA PRO A 218 26.93 -10.90 3.90
C PRO A 218 25.47 -10.39 3.96
N PRO A 219 24.65 -10.62 2.91
CA PRO A 219 23.25 -10.22 2.91
C PRO A 219 22.47 -10.85 4.07
N ASN A 220 21.61 -10.07 4.72
CA ASN A 220 20.75 -10.56 5.79
C ASN A 220 19.50 -11.22 5.20
N PHE A 221 19.51 -12.55 5.04
CA PHE A 221 18.39 -13.29 4.45
C PHE A 221 17.11 -13.33 5.30
N GLU A 222 17.16 -12.95 6.59
CA GLU A 222 15.98 -12.90 7.46
C GLU A 222 14.97 -11.82 7.03
N VAL A 223 15.42 -10.81 6.28
CA VAL A 223 14.55 -9.72 5.80
C VAL A 223 13.65 -10.14 4.64
N ILE A 224 13.96 -11.24 3.92
CA ILE A 224 13.17 -11.69 2.78
C ILE A 224 11.75 -12.11 3.24
N PRO A 225 11.58 -13.01 4.23
CA PRO A 225 10.26 -13.29 4.80
C PRO A 225 9.50 -12.04 5.22
N GLU A 226 10.17 -11.11 5.93
CA GLU A 226 9.56 -9.87 6.40
C GLU A 226 9.02 -9.02 5.24
N VAL A 227 9.83 -8.85 4.18
CA VAL A 227 9.45 -8.16 2.94
C VAL A 227 8.23 -8.81 2.30
N LEU A 228 8.25 -10.13 2.13
CA LEU A 228 7.15 -10.85 1.52
C LEU A 228 5.87 -10.75 2.34
N ASP A 229 5.98 -10.70 3.67
CA ASP A 229 4.85 -10.49 4.56
C ASP A 229 4.27 -9.08 4.47
N VAL A 230 5.09 -8.02 4.32
CA VAL A 230 4.52 -6.66 4.12
C VAL A 230 3.82 -6.59 2.79
N CYS A 231 4.45 -7.09 1.74
CA CYS A 231 3.88 -7.06 0.40
C CYS A 231 2.57 -7.85 0.37
N SER A 232 2.55 -9.04 0.98
CA SER A 232 1.34 -9.86 1.11
C SER A 232 0.24 -9.12 1.85
N TYR A 233 0.55 -8.56 3.03
CA TYR A 233 -0.42 -7.84 3.85
C TYR A 233 -1.08 -6.70 3.07
N TRP A 234 -0.28 -5.84 2.44
CA TRP A 234 -0.82 -4.68 1.72
C TRP A 234 -1.59 -5.08 0.47
N LEU A 235 -1.08 -6.02 -0.33
CA LEU A 235 -1.80 -6.52 -1.51
C LEU A 235 -3.16 -7.10 -1.11
N GLN A 236 -3.20 -7.95 -0.08
CA GLN A 236 -4.45 -8.56 0.40
C GLN A 236 -5.41 -7.53 0.98
N SER A 237 -4.92 -6.58 1.79
CA SER A 237 -5.73 -5.51 2.37
C SER A 237 -6.35 -4.63 1.28
N PHE A 238 -5.59 -4.23 0.26
CA PHE A 238 -6.13 -3.48 -0.88
C PHE A 238 -7.12 -4.31 -1.71
N ILE A 239 -6.86 -5.60 -1.96
CA ILE A 239 -7.80 -6.47 -2.68
C ILE A 239 -9.14 -6.56 -1.92
N LYS A 240 -9.09 -6.73 -0.60
CA LYS A 240 -10.26 -6.98 0.24
C LYS A 240 -11.05 -5.71 0.57
N HIS A 241 -10.37 -4.57 0.77
CA HIS A 241 -10.98 -3.38 1.37
C HIS A 241 -11.06 -2.16 0.45
N SER A 242 -10.46 -2.19 -0.74
CA SER A 242 -10.61 -1.10 -1.71
C SER A 242 -12.05 -0.97 -2.19
N LYS A 243 -12.50 0.28 -2.35
CA LYS A 243 -13.77 0.57 -3.02
C LYS A 243 -13.54 0.56 -4.53
N TRP A 244 -14.10 -0.41 -5.21
CA TRP A 244 -14.06 -0.53 -6.66
C TRP A 244 -15.24 0.22 -7.29
N PRO A 245 -15.07 0.85 -8.47
CA PRO A 245 -16.22 1.31 -9.25
C PRO A 245 -17.14 0.11 -9.59
N GLU A 246 -18.41 0.41 -9.87
CA GLU A 246 -19.49 -0.58 -10.08
C GLU A 246 -19.15 -1.67 -11.12
N ASN A 247 -18.21 -1.40 -12.05
CA ASN A 247 -17.65 -2.40 -12.96
C ASN A 247 -16.14 -2.64 -12.70
N PRO A 248 -15.78 -3.63 -11.87
CA PRO A 248 -14.39 -3.95 -11.54
C PRO A 248 -13.57 -4.51 -12.72
N CYS A 249 -14.21 -5.00 -13.79
CA CYS A 249 -13.52 -5.57 -14.96
C CYS A 249 -12.70 -4.55 -15.76
N ASN A 250 -13.04 -3.27 -15.66
CA ASN A 250 -12.33 -2.17 -16.32
C ASN A 250 -11.20 -1.57 -15.46
N VAL A 251 -11.02 -2.04 -14.22
CA VAL A 251 -10.10 -1.42 -13.28
C VAL A 251 -8.73 -2.07 -13.40
N LYS A 252 -7.77 -1.34 -13.96
CA LYS A 252 -6.42 -1.87 -14.19
C LYS A 252 -5.70 -2.13 -12.87
N ALA A 253 -5.99 -1.35 -11.82
CA ALA A 253 -5.45 -1.60 -10.49
C ALA A 253 -5.85 -2.97 -9.92
N ALA A 254 -7.06 -3.48 -10.19
CA ALA A 254 -7.47 -4.80 -9.71
C ALA A 254 -6.60 -5.91 -10.32
N LYS A 255 -6.31 -5.83 -11.63
CA LYS A 255 -5.41 -6.76 -12.33
C LYS A 255 -3.98 -6.65 -11.80
N PHE A 256 -3.51 -5.43 -11.54
CA PHE A 256 -2.20 -5.19 -10.94
C PHE A 256 -2.05 -5.82 -9.56
N LEU A 257 -3.06 -5.67 -8.69
CA LEU A 257 -3.05 -6.26 -7.35
C LEU A 257 -3.04 -7.78 -7.41
N SER A 258 -3.89 -8.37 -8.25
CA SER A 258 -3.95 -9.82 -8.45
C SER A 258 -2.61 -10.38 -8.94
N LYS A 259 -1.99 -9.74 -9.94
CA LYS A 259 -0.66 -10.13 -10.44
C LYS A 259 0.42 -9.98 -9.37
N GLY A 260 0.39 -8.89 -8.59
CA GLY A 260 1.31 -8.68 -7.48
C GLY A 260 1.17 -9.77 -6.41
N HIS A 261 -0.07 -10.12 -6.05
CA HIS A 261 -0.34 -11.17 -5.07
C HIS A 261 0.18 -12.53 -5.51
N LYS A 262 -0.09 -12.93 -6.77
CA LYS A 262 0.49 -14.14 -7.37
C LYS A 262 2.02 -14.13 -7.35
N SER A 263 2.63 -12.97 -7.60
CA SER A 263 4.09 -12.84 -7.53
C SER A 263 4.64 -13.04 -6.11
N VAL A 264 3.96 -12.55 -5.08
CA VAL A 264 4.35 -12.79 -3.68
C VAL A 264 4.22 -14.26 -3.30
N VAL A 265 3.13 -14.91 -3.71
CA VAL A 265 2.90 -16.35 -3.45
C VAL A 265 4.04 -17.18 -4.06
N ARG A 266 4.35 -16.95 -5.34
CA ARG A 266 5.49 -17.57 -6.02
C ARG A 266 6.82 -17.35 -5.28
N CYS A 267 7.08 -16.13 -4.79
CA CYS A 267 8.29 -15.88 -4.00
C CYS A 267 8.35 -16.70 -2.71
N LYS A 268 7.21 -16.86 -2.02
CA LYS A 268 7.12 -17.64 -0.78
C LYS A 268 7.32 -19.14 -1.05
N GLU A 269 6.76 -19.66 -2.13
CA GLU A 269 6.91 -21.05 -2.55
C GLU A 269 8.36 -21.38 -2.89
N GLU A 270 9.04 -20.57 -3.70
CA GLU A 270 10.45 -20.79 -4.05
C GLU A 270 11.37 -20.71 -2.82
N LEU A 271 11.09 -19.78 -1.89
CA LEU A 271 11.81 -19.70 -0.62
C LEU A 271 11.58 -20.96 0.25
N ALA A 272 10.36 -21.50 0.26
CA ALA A 272 10.04 -22.73 0.99
C ALA A 272 10.68 -23.97 0.35
N ILE A 273 10.73 -24.05 -0.99
CA ILE A 273 11.42 -25.12 -1.71
C ILE A 273 12.93 -25.08 -1.41
N SER A 274 13.55 -23.90 -1.41
CA SER A 274 14.96 -23.74 -1.03
C SER A 274 15.24 -24.21 0.41
N LYS A 275 14.34 -23.88 1.36
CA LYS A 275 14.42 -24.38 2.74
C LYS A 275 14.21 -25.90 2.81
N ASN A 276 13.23 -26.45 2.12
CA ASN A 276 12.92 -27.89 2.13
C ASN A 276 13.96 -28.75 1.40
N ALA A 277 14.63 -28.20 0.38
CA ALA A 277 15.78 -28.84 -0.25
C ALA A 277 16.99 -28.90 0.71
N SER A 278 17.09 -27.94 1.64
CA SER A 278 18.05 -27.98 2.76
C SER A 278 17.58 -28.82 3.96
N SER A 279 16.28 -29.12 4.04
CA SER A 279 15.65 -29.91 5.12
C SER A 279 14.74 -30.99 4.53
N SER A 280 15.31 -32.02 3.93
CA SER A 280 14.54 -33.22 3.62
C SER A 280 13.97 -33.79 4.93
N VAL A 281 12.63 -33.83 5.06
CA VAL A 281 11.75 -34.87 5.66
C VAL A 281 10.44 -34.26 6.23
N ARG A 282 9.31 -34.58 5.55
CA ARG A 282 7.88 -34.60 5.98
C ARG A 282 7.18 -33.26 6.19
N GLU A 283 5.90 -33.05 5.89
CA GLU A 283 4.78 -33.79 5.26
C GLU A 283 3.75 -32.68 4.96
N SER A 284 3.24 -32.54 3.74
CA SER A 284 2.22 -31.55 3.39
C SER A 284 1.14 -32.20 2.53
N ASP A 285 0.05 -32.62 3.17
CA ASP A 285 -1.12 -33.20 2.49
C ASP A 285 -2.38 -32.75 3.22
N SER A 286 -2.94 -31.59 2.82
CA SER A 286 -4.31 -31.19 3.18
C SER A 286 -4.79 -29.95 2.41
N PHE A 287 -3.95 -28.91 2.32
CA PHE A 287 -4.36 -27.62 1.72
C PHE A 287 -4.30 -27.63 0.18
N ASP A 288 -3.32 -28.30 -0.40
CA ASP A 288 -3.12 -28.36 -1.86
C ASP A 288 -4.30 -29.04 -2.58
N LYS A 289 -4.91 -30.06 -1.94
CA LYS A 289 -6.13 -30.70 -2.46
C LYS A 289 -7.35 -29.79 -2.51
N ALA A 290 -7.43 -28.77 -1.65
CA ALA A 290 -8.54 -27.82 -1.66
C ALA A 290 -8.38 -26.78 -2.78
N LEU A 291 -7.14 -26.42 -3.12
CA LEU A 291 -6.82 -25.51 -4.22
C LEU A 291 -7.00 -26.15 -5.59
N GLU A 292 -6.58 -27.42 -5.77
CA GLU A 292 -6.83 -28.17 -7.01
C GLU A 292 -8.32 -28.31 -7.32
N SER A 293 -9.16 -28.51 -6.30
CA SER A 293 -10.62 -28.58 -6.42
C SER A 293 -11.26 -27.27 -6.91
N VAL A 294 -10.69 -26.12 -6.53
CA VAL A 294 -11.16 -24.80 -6.95
C VAL A 294 -10.74 -24.50 -8.39
N ASP A 295 -9.51 -24.86 -8.77
CA ASP A 295 -9.02 -24.68 -10.14
C ASP A 295 -9.76 -25.57 -11.13
N GLU A 296 -10.11 -26.80 -10.74
CA GLU A 296 -10.94 -27.68 -11.56
C GLU A 296 -12.36 -27.10 -11.76
N ALA A 297 -12.92 -26.47 -10.72
CA ALA A 297 -14.22 -25.80 -10.81
C ALA A 297 -14.19 -24.56 -11.72
N LEU A 298 -13.10 -23.78 -11.69
CA LEU A 298 -12.90 -22.62 -12.58
C LEU A 298 -12.72 -23.04 -14.04
N ALA A 299 -11.94 -24.09 -14.30
CA ALA A 299 -11.76 -24.61 -15.65
C ALA A 299 -13.08 -25.14 -16.25
N ARG A 300 -13.91 -25.80 -15.44
CA ARG A 300 -15.25 -26.24 -15.87
C ARG A 300 -16.17 -25.06 -16.18
N LEU A 301 -16.12 -23.99 -15.38
CA LEU A 301 -16.91 -22.78 -15.63
C LEU A 301 -16.49 -22.06 -16.93
N GLU A 302 -15.19 -21.99 -17.19
CA GLU A 302 -14.64 -21.40 -18.41
C GLU A 302 -15.06 -22.19 -19.66
N SER A 303 -15.04 -23.52 -19.59
CA SER A 303 -15.56 -24.39 -20.67
C SER A 303 -17.05 -24.15 -20.96
N LEU A 304 -17.88 -24.04 -19.93
CA LEU A 304 -19.32 -23.81 -20.08
C LEU A 304 -19.62 -22.42 -20.67
N LEU A 305 -18.83 -21.40 -20.32
CA LEU A 305 -18.93 -20.08 -20.93
C LEU A 305 -18.54 -20.13 -22.41
N GLN A 306 -17.48 -20.86 -22.76
CA GLN A 306 -17.06 -21.04 -24.15
C GLN A 306 -18.17 -21.72 -24.99
N GLU A 307 -18.81 -22.76 -24.45
CA GLU A 307 -19.91 -23.47 -25.10
C GLU A 307 -21.16 -22.58 -25.30
N LEU A 308 -21.48 -21.73 -24.31
CA LEU A 308 -22.56 -20.74 -24.43
C LEU A 308 -22.28 -19.70 -25.53
N TYR A 309 -21.03 -19.25 -25.66
CA TYR A 309 -20.63 -18.32 -26.71
C TYR A 309 -20.71 -18.95 -28.11
N VAL A 310 -20.36 -20.24 -28.25
CA VAL A 310 -20.47 -20.96 -29.53
C VAL A 310 -21.94 -21.22 -29.89
N SER A 311 -22.78 -21.57 -28.90
CA SER A 311 -24.20 -21.85 -29.09
C SER A 311 -25.04 -20.62 -29.49
N ASN A 312 -24.64 -19.42 -29.04
CA ASN A 312 -25.31 -18.17 -29.43
C ASN A 312 -24.87 -17.66 -30.82
N SER A 313 -23.78 -18.19 -31.39
CA SER A 313 -23.30 -17.80 -32.73
C SER A 313 -23.99 -18.57 -33.86
N SER A 314 -24.65 -19.69 -33.58
CA SER A 314 -25.32 -20.55 -34.57
C SER A 314 -26.83 -20.33 -34.71
N SER A 315 -27.46 -19.49 -33.88
CA SER A 315 -28.93 -19.26 -33.86
C SER A 315 -29.40 -18.03 -34.66
N GLY A 316 -28.55 -17.44 -35.51
CA GLY A 316 -28.79 -16.13 -36.14
C GLY A 316 -29.08 -16.11 -37.65
N LYS A 317 -29.24 -17.25 -38.32
CA LYS A 317 -29.55 -17.29 -39.77
C LYS A 317 -30.49 -18.43 -40.13
N GLU A 318 -31.80 -18.20 -39.96
CA GLU A 318 -32.78 -18.78 -40.88
C GLU A 318 -34.15 -18.09 -40.76
N GLN A 319 -34.83 -17.98 -41.90
CA GLN A 319 -36.20 -17.49 -42.12
C GLN A 319 -36.41 -15.99 -42.39
N ILE A 320 -36.08 -15.58 -43.62
CA ILE A 320 -37.06 -14.80 -44.41
C ILE A 320 -37.28 -15.55 -45.72
N LYS A 321 -38.41 -16.26 -45.83
CA LYS A 321 -38.97 -16.71 -47.12
C LYS A 321 -40.43 -16.32 -47.18
N ALA A 322 -40.76 -15.70 -48.31
CA ALA A 322 -42.02 -15.08 -48.68
C ALA A 322 -43.23 -16.03 -48.65
N ALA A 323 -44.42 -15.44 -48.52
CA ALA A 323 -45.68 -16.00 -49.01
C ALA A 323 -46.36 -14.97 -49.92
N CYS A 324 -47.03 -15.51 -50.95
CA CYS A 324 -47.66 -14.93 -52.14
C CYS A 324 -48.36 -13.58 -51.99
#